data_AF-A0A455SWP7-F1
#
_entry.id   AF-A0A455SWP7-F1
#
_cell.length_a   1.000
_cell.length_b   1.000
_cell.length_c   1.000
_cell.angle_alpha   90.00
_cell.angle_beta   90.00
_cell.angle_gamma   90.00
#
_symmetry.space_group_name_H-M   'P 1'
#
loop_
_entity.id
_entity.type
_entity.pdbx_description
1 polymer ?
#
loop_
_entity_poly.entity_id
_entity_poly.type
_entity_poly.pdbx_seq_one_letter_code
_entity_poly.pdbx_strand_id
1 'polypeptide(L)'
;METRFYQARDLDIERIARDVEAIFHAQGYQAQRIGNREQMIVQIRKGGDLEALIGMQAAQTITLRSAPGGIVAAIGAGQWIDKAAIGVMGLFLWPLFLTAGAGVLRQASLESQIVSTLDSIILQHRSDVHIGPVPPHMQGYTQPHPQSQPAPQQAPHGKLECSNCHAENDYDDFYCSQCGKPLAVRQQHCPQCHAAVKADAAFCTKCGTTLPASKK
;
A
#
# COMPACT_ATOMS: atom_id res chain seq x y z
N MET A 1 3.49 9.63 19.51
CA MET A 1 2.77 9.52 18.22
C MET A 1 2.71 10.90 17.64
N GLU A 2 3.69 11.22 16.80
CA GLU A 2 3.74 12.46 16.05
C GLU A 2 2.98 12.33 14.73
N THR A 3 2.29 13.39 14.31
CA THR A 3 1.58 13.42 13.03
C THR A 3 1.93 14.69 12.26
N ARG A 4 2.12 14.57 10.95
CA ARG A 4 2.48 15.67 10.06
C ARG A 4 1.69 15.61 8.77
N PHE A 5 1.35 16.78 8.26
CA PHE A 5 0.80 16.93 6.93
C PHE A 5 1.84 17.59 6.02
N TYR A 6 2.15 16.91 4.90
CA TYR A 6 3.03 17.42 3.88
C TYR A 6 2.19 17.80 2.66
N GLN A 7 2.01 19.10 2.48
CA GLN A 7 1.18 19.65 1.42
C GLN A 7 2.02 19.88 0.16
N ALA A 8 1.89 18.97 -0.81
CA ALA A 8 2.41 19.12 -2.16
C ALA A 8 1.63 18.21 -3.12
N ARG A 9 1.57 18.57 -4.40
CA ARG A 9 0.95 17.72 -5.42
C ARG A 9 1.86 16.55 -5.76
N ASP A 10 1.29 15.43 -6.18
CA ASP A 10 2.03 14.30 -6.79
C ASP A 10 3.15 13.71 -5.91
N LEU A 11 3.00 13.74 -4.57
CA LEU A 11 3.90 13.02 -3.66
C LEU A 11 3.66 11.51 -3.79
N ASP A 12 4.69 10.78 -4.22
CA ASP A 12 4.65 9.32 -4.32
C ASP A 12 5.03 8.69 -2.98
N ILE A 13 4.02 8.27 -2.22
CA ILE A 13 4.21 7.63 -0.91
C ILE A 13 4.97 6.31 -1.00
N GLU A 14 4.93 5.58 -2.13
CA GLU A 14 5.70 4.35 -2.26
C GLU A 14 7.19 4.66 -2.41
N ARG A 15 7.52 5.71 -3.19
CA ARG A 15 8.90 6.16 -3.38
C ARG A 15 9.47 6.72 -2.09
N ILE A 16 8.74 7.59 -1.40
CA ILE A 16 9.13 8.12 -0.08
C ILE A 16 9.37 6.96 0.89
N ALA A 17 8.46 5.99 0.94
CA ALA A 17 8.62 4.84 1.81
C ALA A 17 9.89 4.03 1.46
N ARG A 18 10.17 3.79 0.16
CA ARG A 18 11.38 3.09 -0.30
C ARG A 18 12.66 3.79 0.16
N ASP A 19 12.68 5.12 0.05
CA ASP A 19 13.86 5.91 0.43
C ASP A 19 14.09 5.86 1.95
N VAL A 20 13.01 5.93 2.75
CA VAL A 20 13.07 5.74 4.21
C VAL A 20 13.64 4.36 4.54
N GLU A 21 13.10 3.29 3.94
CA GLU A 21 13.60 1.92 4.15
C GLU A 21 15.09 1.80 3.83
N ALA A 22 15.52 2.32 2.67
CA ALA A 22 16.90 2.27 2.23
C ALA A 22 17.86 3.01 3.18
N ILE A 23 17.47 4.20 3.66
CA ILE A 23 18.29 5.01 4.59
C ILE A 23 18.46 4.30 5.93
N PHE A 24 17.38 3.79 6.53
CA PHE A 24 17.47 3.09 7.81
C PHE A 24 18.18 1.74 7.68
N HIS A 25 17.98 1.04 6.57
CA HIS A 25 18.75 -0.17 6.27
C HIS A 25 20.25 0.12 6.21
N ALA A 26 20.67 1.20 5.53
CA ALA A 26 22.07 1.62 5.45
C ALA A 26 22.68 2.01 6.82
N GLN A 27 21.83 2.42 7.78
CA GLN A 27 22.24 2.73 9.15
C GLN A 27 22.29 1.50 10.08
N GLY A 28 22.06 0.29 9.56
CA GLY A 28 22.10 -0.96 10.34
C GLY A 28 20.80 -1.31 11.06
N TYR A 29 19.70 -0.66 10.73
CA TYR A 29 18.37 -1.04 11.21
C TYR A 29 17.75 -2.12 10.32
N GLN A 30 16.87 -2.93 10.91
CA GLN A 30 15.93 -3.71 10.13
C GLN A 30 14.75 -2.81 9.78
N ALA A 31 14.53 -2.60 8.49
CA ALA A 31 13.42 -1.82 7.96
C ALA A 31 12.59 -2.66 6.98
N GLN A 32 11.29 -2.43 6.96
CA GLN A 32 10.39 -3.06 5.98
C GLN A 32 9.22 -2.15 5.63
N ARG A 33 8.70 -2.33 4.42
CA ARG A 33 7.50 -1.64 3.95
C ARG A 33 6.35 -2.61 3.69
N ILE A 34 5.15 -2.19 4.05
CA ILE A 34 3.91 -2.92 3.86
C ILE A 34 2.87 -1.92 3.37
N GLY A 35 2.13 -2.20 2.30
CA GLY A 35 1.08 -1.30 1.83
C GLY A 35 0.97 -1.20 0.30
N ASN A 36 0.37 -0.10 -0.14
CA ASN A 36 0.06 0.22 -1.54
C ASN A 36 0.13 1.75 -1.76
N ARG A 37 -0.29 2.23 -2.95
CA ARG A 37 -0.30 3.66 -3.33
C ARG A 37 -1.22 4.56 -2.51
N GLU A 38 -2.16 4.01 -1.76
CA GLU A 38 -3.08 4.79 -0.91
C GLU A 38 -2.53 4.92 0.51
N GLN A 39 -1.90 3.86 1.00
CA GLN A 39 -1.30 3.80 2.31
C GLN A 39 -0.05 2.93 2.31
N MET A 40 1.07 3.50 2.75
CA MET A 40 2.33 2.80 2.98
C MET A 40 2.67 2.83 4.46
N ILE A 41 3.04 1.69 5.00
CA ILE A 41 3.55 1.52 6.36
C ILE A 41 5.03 1.16 6.24
N VAL A 42 5.88 1.88 6.96
CA VAL A 42 7.30 1.55 7.13
C VAL A 42 7.53 1.19 8.59
N GLN A 43 8.08 0.02 8.85
CA GLN A 43 8.45 -0.42 10.19
C GLN A 43 9.96 -0.48 10.31
N ILE A 44 10.49 0.03 11.42
CA ILE A 44 11.93 0.14 11.67
C ILE A 44 12.20 -0.43 13.08
N ARG A 45 13.15 -1.35 13.19
CA ARG A 45 13.68 -1.86 14.47
C ARG A 45 15.20 -1.95 14.42
N LYS A 46 15.85 -2.00 15.58
CA LYS A 46 17.31 -2.15 15.68
C LYS A 46 17.72 -3.55 15.19
N GLY A 47 18.74 -3.64 14.34
CA GLY A 47 19.34 -4.92 13.91
C GLY A 47 20.52 -5.33 14.80
N GLY A 48 20.65 -6.64 15.12
CA GLY A 48 21.81 -7.22 15.82
C GLY A 48 21.47 -8.49 16.63
N ASP A 49 22.49 -9.33 16.88
CA ASP A 49 22.51 -10.64 17.60
C ASP A 49 22.07 -10.61 19.08
N LEU A 50 21.24 -9.64 19.49
CA LEU A 50 20.50 -9.72 20.74
C LEU A 50 19.08 -10.20 20.46
N GLU A 51 18.98 -11.24 19.64
CA GLU A 51 17.74 -11.94 19.35
C GLU A 51 17.38 -12.87 20.52
N ALA A 52 16.10 -12.81 20.91
CA ALA A 52 15.33 -13.92 21.47
C ALA A 52 15.17 -14.11 23.00
N LEU A 53 15.72 -13.31 23.92
CA LEU A 53 15.50 -13.60 25.37
C LEU A 53 14.78 -12.59 26.25
N ILE A 54 14.38 -11.43 25.74
CA ILE A 54 13.52 -10.51 26.53
C ILE A 54 12.51 -9.91 25.55
N GLY A 55 11.24 -10.30 25.67
CA GLY A 55 10.19 -10.05 24.68
C GLY A 55 10.15 -8.61 24.15
N MET A 56 10.50 -8.43 22.87
CA MET A 56 10.53 -7.11 22.22
C MET A 56 10.27 -7.24 20.71
N GLN A 57 8.99 -7.36 20.34
CA GLN A 57 8.53 -7.10 18.98
C GLN A 57 8.41 -5.59 18.69
N ALA A 58 9.06 -4.70 19.47
CA ALA A 58 8.88 -3.26 19.32
C ALA A 58 9.49 -2.76 18.00
N ALA A 59 8.70 -2.02 17.23
CA ALA A 59 9.10 -1.33 16.02
C ALA A 59 8.61 0.11 16.06
N GLN A 60 9.39 1.03 15.51
CA GLN A 60 8.86 2.34 15.15
C GLN A 60 8.17 2.22 13.81
N THR A 61 6.94 2.72 13.73
CA THR A 61 6.07 2.63 12.57
C THR A 61 5.82 4.01 12.00
N ILE A 62 5.95 4.15 10.68
CA ILE A 62 5.61 5.34 9.91
C ILE A 62 4.45 4.94 9.00
N THR A 63 3.31 5.60 9.12
CA THR A 63 2.16 5.40 8.25
C THR A 63 2.02 6.61 7.36
N LEU A 64 2.26 6.45 6.07
CA LEU A 64 2.08 7.45 5.03
C LEU A 64 0.74 7.19 4.35
N ARG A 65 -0.17 8.16 4.38
CA ARG A 65 -1.48 8.09 3.73
C ARG A 65 -1.62 9.22 2.72
N SER A 66 -2.09 8.87 1.53
CA SER A 66 -2.49 9.85 0.52
C SER A 66 -3.73 10.61 1.02
N ALA A 67 -3.68 11.95 0.99
CA ALA A 67 -4.76 12.82 1.42
C ALA A 67 -5.00 13.93 0.36
N PRO A 68 -6.18 14.57 0.34
CA PRO A 68 -6.41 15.69 -0.57
C PRO A 68 -5.34 16.79 -0.39
N GLY A 69 -4.59 17.08 -1.46
CA GLY A 69 -3.56 18.13 -1.45
C GLY A 69 -2.22 17.76 -0.83
N GLY A 70 -1.99 16.49 -0.46
CA GLY A 70 -0.72 16.08 0.13
C GLY A 70 -0.71 14.68 0.70
N ILE A 71 0.12 14.48 1.72
CA ILE A 71 0.21 13.21 2.44
C ILE A 71 0.16 13.48 3.95
N VAL A 72 -0.51 12.60 4.67
CA VAL A 72 -0.49 12.57 6.14
C VAL A 72 0.48 11.48 6.57
N ALA A 73 1.47 11.85 7.37
CA ALA A 73 2.37 10.91 8.02
C ALA A 73 2.03 10.81 9.51
N ALA A 74 1.83 9.59 10.00
CA ALA A 74 1.71 9.29 11.42
C ALA A 74 2.87 8.41 11.85
N ILE A 75 3.56 8.79 12.91
CA ILE A 75 4.78 8.14 13.40
C ILE A 75 4.51 7.69 14.84
N GLY A 76 4.70 6.41 15.13
CA GLY A 76 4.40 5.87 16.45
C GLY A 76 5.03 4.51 16.71
N ALA A 77 5.04 4.10 17.97
CA ALA A 77 5.45 2.76 18.35
C ALA A 77 4.40 1.73 17.91
N GLY A 78 4.86 0.55 17.47
CA GLY A 78 4.02 -0.58 17.09
C GLY A 78 4.79 -1.89 17.24
N GLN A 79 4.18 -2.98 16.79
CA GLN A 79 4.87 -4.27 16.75
C GLN A 79 5.41 -4.58 15.36
N TRP A 80 6.61 -5.16 15.30
CA TRP A 80 7.23 -5.68 14.09
C TRP A 80 6.39 -6.83 13.53
N ILE A 81 6.08 -6.75 12.24
CA ILE A 81 5.23 -7.72 11.55
C ILE A 81 6.12 -8.69 10.75
N ASP A 82 5.98 -10.00 10.95
CA ASP A 82 6.74 -10.95 10.14
C ASP A 82 6.18 -11.03 8.71
N LYS A 83 7.05 -10.85 7.70
CA LYS A 83 6.69 -10.86 6.26
C LYS A 83 5.97 -12.15 5.81
N ALA A 84 6.16 -13.25 6.53
CA ALA A 84 5.54 -14.55 6.26
C ALA A 84 4.04 -14.63 6.62
N ALA A 85 3.51 -13.70 7.42
CA ALA A 85 2.10 -13.68 7.81
C ALA A 85 1.15 -13.18 6.71
N ILE A 86 1.68 -12.66 5.59
CA ILE A 86 0.91 -12.02 4.50
C ILE A 86 0.36 -13.06 3.50
N GLY A 87 0.64 -14.36 3.70
CA GLY A 87 0.47 -15.37 2.64
C GLY A 87 -0.78 -16.27 2.67
N VAL A 88 -1.52 -16.45 3.77
CA VAL A 88 -2.51 -17.56 3.81
C VAL A 88 -3.90 -17.24 4.36
N MET A 89 -4.10 -16.44 5.41
CA MET A 89 -5.47 -16.09 5.87
C MET A 89 -5.46 -14.73 6.58
N GLY A 90 -6.26 -13.80 6.05
CA GLY A 90 -6.40 -12.43 6.53
C GLY A 90 -7.15 -12.31 7.85
N LEU A 91 -6.48 -12.62 8.96
CA LEU A 91 -6.93 -12.25 10.30
C LEU A 91 -5.84 -11.48 11.03
N PHE A 92 -5.63 -10.24 10.57
CA PHE A 92 -4.72 -9.30 11.20
C PHE A 92 -5.48 -8.56 12.31
N LEU A 93 -5.40 -9.07 13.55
CA LEU A 93 -5.96 -8.48 14.78
C LEU A 93 -5.21 -7.20 15.21
N TRP A 94 -5.10 -6.25 14.28
CA TRP A 94 -4.36 -4.99 14.42
C TRP A 94 -4.95 -3.91 15.35
N PRO A 95 -6.15 -4.02 15.95
CA PRO A 95 -6.53 -3.06 16.99
C PRO A 95 -5.93 -3.36 18.37
N LEU A 96 -5.54 -4.60 18.65
CA LEU A 96 -5.21 -5.04 20.02
C LEU A 96 -3.71 -4.98 20.37
N PHE A 97 -2.84 -4.70 19.39
CA PHE A 97 -1.39 -4.60 19.62
C PHE A 97 -0.90 -3.21 20.03
N LEU A 98 -1.80 -2.22 20.10
CA LEU A 98 -1.48 -0.87 20.57
C LEU A 98 -1.39 -0.75 22.11
N THR A 99 -1.71 -1.80 22.87
CA THR A 99 -1.79 -1.75 24.34
C THR A 99 -0.70 -2.54 25.07
N ALA A 100 0.13 -3.31 24.34
CA ALA A 100 1.24 -4.06 24.93
C ALA A 100 2.59 -3.48 24.48
N GLY A 101 2.92 -2.28 24.98
CA GLY A 101 4.22 -1.65 24.73
C GLY A 101 4.55 -0.46 25.63
N ALA A 102 3.84 -0.31 26.76
CA ALA A 102 3.95 0.86 27.64
C ALA A 102 5.12 0.81 28.64
N GLY A 103 6.09 -0.08 28.46
CA GLY A 103 7.24 -0.21 29.36
C GLY A 103 8.55 -0.26 28.57
N VAL A 104 9.34 0.80 28.65
CA VAL A 104 10.74 0.88 28.17
C VAL A 104 10.92 1.17 26.67
N LEU A 105 10.41 2.29 26.18
CA LEU A 105 11.06 2.99 25.06
C LEU A 105 11.71 4.26 25.59
N ARG A 106 12.93 4.13 26.13
CA ARG A 106 13.77 5.26 26.55
C ARG A 106 14.41 6.02 25.37
N GLN A 107 13.80 6.01 24.19
CA GLN A 107 14.38 6.64 23.01
C GLN A 107 13.36 7.47 22.22
N ALA A 108 13.06 8.65 22.75
CA ALA A 108 12.53 9.76 21.97
C ALA A 108 13.46 10.17 20.79
N SER A 109 14.71 9.66 20.73
CA SER A 109 15.67 10.01 19.69
C SER A 109 15.36 9.39 18.31
N LEU A 110 14.70 8.23 18.27
CA LEU A 110 14.44 7.56 17.00
C LEU A 110 13.19 8.14 16.31
N GLU A 111 12.19 8.56 17.08
CA GLU A 111 11.03 9.31 16.57
C GLU A 111 11.50 10.63 15.94
N SER A 112 12.33 11.41 16.63
CA SER A 112 12.88 12.66 16.07
C SER A 112 13.82 12.44 14.87
N GLN A 113 14.61 11.37 14.88
CA GLN A 113 15.44 10.98 13.74
C GLN A 113 14.59 10.61 12.53
N ILE A 114 13.52 9.84 12.71
CA ILE A 114 12.59 9.48 11.64
C ILE A 114 11.91 10.71 11.08
N VAL A 115 11.44 11.58 11.96
CA VAL A 115 10.78 12.82 11.57
C VAL A 115 11.70 13.70 10.72
N SER A 116 12.92 13.96 11.20
CA SER A 116 13.91 14.76 10.46
C SER A 116 14.35 14.11 9.15
N THR A 117 14.49 12.78 9.13
CA THR A 117 14.77 12.02 7.91
C THR A 117 13.62 12.14 6.92
N LEU A 118 12.37 11.98 7.38
CA LEU A 118 11.19 12.07 6.53
C LEU A 118 11.03 13.47 5.94
N ASP A 119 11.23 14.52 6.73
CA ASP A 119 11.24 15.91 6.24
C ASP A 119 12.28 16.09 5.13
N SER A 120 13.51 15.60 5.35
CA SER A 120 14.60 15.74 4.39
C SER A 120 14.33 15.02 3.06
N ILE A 121 13.76 13.81 3.11
CA ILE A 121 13.37 13.04 1.93
C ILE A 121 12.28 13.79 1.18
N ILE A 122 11.24 14.27 1.86
CA ILE A 122 10.12 14.93 1.20
C ILE A 122 10.55 16.25 0.56
N LEU A 123 11.41 17.03 1.24
CA LEU A 123 12.03 18.24 0.68
C LEU A 123 12.91 17.95 -0.53
N GLN A 124 13.63 16.82 -0.54
CA GLN A 124 14.43 16.38 -1.68
C GLN A 124 13.57 16.02 -2.90
N HIS A 125 12.38 15.44 -2.67
CA HIS A 125 11.44 15.13 -3.74
C HIS A 125 10.72 16.38 -4.24
N ARG A 126 10.36 17.28 -3.32
CA ARG A 126 9.54 18.47 -3.58
C ARG A 126 10.01 19.62 -2.71
N SER A 127 10.73 20.57 -3.32
CA SER A 127 11.18 21.79 -2.65
C SER A 127 10.04 22.78 -2.33
N ASP A 128 8.85 22.59 -2.94
CA ASP A 128 7.64 23.40 -2.73
C ASP A 128 6.73 22.89 -1.59
N VAL A 129 7.17 21.85 -0.86
CA VAL A 129 6.37 21.23 0.20
C VAL A 129 6.17 22.16 1.39
N HIS A 130 4.92 22.30 1.82
CA HIS A 130 4.58 22.96 3.07
C HIS A 130 4.33 21.91 4.15
N ILE A 131 5.11 21.98 5.23
CA ILE A 131 5.02 21.05 6.37
C ILE A 131 4.24 21.73 7.48
N GLY A 132 3.18 21.10 7.96
CA GLY A 132 2.35 21.68 9.00
C GLY A 132 1.60 20.64 9.84
N PRO A 133 0.90 21.10 10.89
CA PRO A 133 -0.01 20.23 11.63
C PRO A 133 -1.13 19.74 10.71
N VAL A 134 -1.67 18.56 11.00
CA VAL A 134 -2.79 18.02 10.24
C VAL A 134 -4.03 18.90 10.46
N PRO A 135 -4.67 19.44 9.40
CA PRO A 135 -5.87 20.26 9.55
C PRO A 135 -7.01 19.48 10.25
N PRO A 136 -7.90 20.14 11.02
CA PRO A 136 -8.98 19.45 11.74
C PRO A 136 -9.88 18.58 10.84
N HIS A 137 -10.16 19.04 9.62
CA HIS A 137 -10.96 18.29 8.65
C HIS A 137 -10.23 17.05 8.08
N MET A 138 -8.93 16.92 8.33
CA MET A 138 -8.11 15.77 7.93
C MET A 138 -7.79 14.82 9.08
N GLN A 139 -8.39 14.98 10.26
CA GLN A 139 -8.15 14.09 11.40
C GLN A 139 -8.50 12.62 11.10
N GLY A 140 -9.45 12.34 10.19
CA GLY A 140 -9.73 10.97 9.73
C GLY A 140 -8.57 10.29 8.97
N TYR A 141 -7.59 11.08 8.50
CA TYR A 141 -6.40 10.59 7.81
C TYR A 141 -5.25 10.23 8.77
N THR A 142 -5.32 10.60 10.05
CA THR A 142 -4.24 10.32 11.03
C THR A 142 -4.37 8.95 11.68
N GLN A 143 -5.57 8.38 11.73
CA GLN A 143 -5.74 7.01 12.23
C GLN A 143 -5.27 6.01 11.17
N PRO A 144 -4.56 4.93 11.55
CA PRO A 144 -4.43 3.78 10.67
C PRO A 144 -5.84 3.26 10.45
N HIS A 145 -6.40 3.47 9.26
CA HIS A 145 -7.56 2.68 8.88
C HIS A 145 -7.09 1.22 8.92
N PRO A 146 -7.82 0.29 9.57
CA PRO A 146 -7.65 -1.11 9.22
C PRO A 146 -7.72 -1.13 7.70
N GLN A 147 -6.74 -1.76 7.06
CA GLN A 147 -6.79 -1.95 5.63
C GLN A 147 -8.11 -2.68 5.34
N SER A 148 -9.18 -1.95 5.04
CA SER A 148 -9.90 -2.22 3.82
C SER A 148 -8.85 -2.05 2.73
N GLN A 149 -8.06 -3.12 2.54
CA GLN A 149 -7.83 -3.59 1.19
C GLN A 149 -9.17 -3.35 0.46
N PRO A 150 -9.20 -2.80 -0.76
CA PRO A 150 -10.29 -3.19 -1.63
C PRO A 150 -10.25 -4.71 -1.52
N ALA A 151 -11.22 -5.31 -0.81
CA ALA A 151 -11.38 -6.76 -0.73
C ALA A 151 -11.12 -7.22 -2.15
N PRO A 152 -10.12 -8.12 -2.38
CA PRO A 152 -9.58 -8.38 -3.71
C PRO A 152 -10.75 -8.30 -4.63
N GLN A 153 -10.82 -7.23 -5.44
CA GLN A 153 -12.04 -6.95 -6.19
C GLN A 153 -12.19 -8.22 -6.97
N GLN A 154 -13.16 -9.04 -6.54
CA GLN A 154 -13.45 -10.29 -7.18
C GLN A 154 -13.73 -9.81 -8.58
N ALA A 155 -12.76 -10.06 -9.49
CA ALA A 155 -13.00 -9.96 -10.91
C ALA A 155 -14.36 -10.62 -11.06
N PRO A 156 -15.37 -9.93 -11.62
CA PRO A 156 -16.74 -10.38 -11.53
C PRO A 156 -16.73 -11.86 -11.84
N HIS A 157 -16.92 -12.70 -10.81
CA HIS A 157 -17.08 -14.14 -10.96
C HIS A 157 -18.52 -14.30 -11.45
N GLY A 158 -18.77 -13.66 -12.59
CA GLY A 158 -20.04 -13.56 -13.25
C GLY A 158 -20.08 -14.71 -14.22
N LYS A 159 -21.00 -15.63 -13.98
CA LYS A 159 -21.39 -16.61 -14.96
C LYS A 159 -21.81 -15.87 -16.23
N LEU A 160 -21.22 -16.25 -17.36
CA LEU A 160 -21.48 -15.65 -18.67
C LEU A 160 -22.21 -16.68 -19.54
N GLU A 161 -23.30 -16.26 -20.17
CA GLU A 161 -24.09 -17.13 -21.04
C GLU A 161 -23.52 -17.09 -22.47
N CYS A 162 -23.27 -18.27 -23.04
CA CYS A 162 -22.78 -18.39 -24.41
C CYS A 162 -23.85 -17.91 -25.40
N SER A 163 -23.55 -16.90 -26.22
CA SER A 163 -24.47 -16.37 -27.24
C SER A 163 -24.84 -17.36 -28.36
N ASN A 164 -24.18 -18.53 -28.43
CA ASN A 164 -24.44 -19.54 -29.44
C ASN A 164 -25.24 -20.74 -28.94
N CYS A 165 -25.00 -21.21 -27.72
CA CYS A 165 -25.65 -22.42 -27.19
C CYS A 165 -26.29 -22.22 -25.81
N HIS A 166 -26.28 -20.99 -25.29
CA HIS A 166 -26.86 -20.60 -24.01
C HIS A 166 -26.30 -21.33 -22.78
N ALA A 167 -25.18 -22.02 -22.94
CA ALA A 167 -24.49 -22.65 -21.82
C ALA A 167 -23.87 -21.59 -20.91
N GLU A 168 -23.88 -21.86 -19.62
CA GLU A 168 -23.22 -21.04 -18.61
C GLU A 168 -21.72 -21.35 -18.60
N ASN A 169 -20.88 -20.32 -18.63
CA ASN A 169 -19.41 -20.43 -18.62
C ASN A 169 -18.83 -19.44 -17.61
N ASP A 170 -17.59 -19.66 -17.18
CA ASP A 170 -16.91 -18.72 -16.29
C ASP A 170 -16.42 -17.49 -17.06
N TYR A 171 -16.39 -16.33 -16.41
CA TYR A 171 -16.01 -15.04 -17.03
C TYR A 171 -14.61 -15.05 -17.68
N ASP A 172 -13.75 -15.98 -17.24
CA ASP A 172 -12.36 -16.14 -17.68
C ASP A 172 -12.19 -17.19 -18.80
N ASP A 173 -13.27 -17.87 -19.21
CA ASP A 173 -13.22 -18.87 -20.27
C ASP A 173 -13.01 -18.22 -21.66
N PHE A 174 -12.04 -18.73 -22.41
CA PHE A 174 -11.79 -18.29 -23.79
C PHE A 174 -12.79 -18.87 -24.79
N TYR A 175 -13.32 -20.06 -24.51
CA TYR A 175 -14.22 -20.82 -25.36
C TYR A 175 -15.35 -21.41 -24.52
N CYS A 176 -16.54 -21.54 -25.11
CA CYS A 176 -17.65 -22.20 -24.45
C CYS A 176 -17.31 -23.67 -24.15
N SER A 177 -17.47 -24.08 -22.89
CA SER A 177 -17.25 -25.45 -22.42
C SER A 177 -18.18 -26.48 -23.07
N GLN A 178 -19.33 -26.04 -23.62
CA GLN A 178 -20.32 -26.93 -24.25
C GLN A 178 -20.23 -26.96 -25.78
N CYS A 179 -20.05 -25.81 -26.45
CA CYS A 179 -20.08 -25.75 -27.92
C CYS A 179 -18.75 -25.36 -28.58
N GLY A 180 -17.71 -25.06 -27.80
CA GLY A 180 -16.37 -24.75 -28.28
C GLY A 180 -16.22 -23.40 -29.02
N LYS A 181 -17.30 -22.62 -29.18
CA LYS A 181 -17.22 -21.29 -29.81
C LYS A 181 -16.58 -20.27 -28.86
N PRO A 182 -15.83 -19.28 -29.40
CA PRO A 182 -15.20 -18.25 -28.57
C PRO A 182 -16.25 -17.39 -27.86
N LEU A 183 -16.00 -17.08 -26.59
CA LEU A 183 -16.86 -16.21 -25.80
C LEU A 183 -16.49 -14.74 -26.09
N ALA A 184 -17.49 -13.86 -26.23
CA ALA A 184 -17.30 -12.49 -26.72
C ALA A 184 -16.56 -11.56 -25.73
N VAL A 185 -16.35 -12.00 -24.50
CA VAL A 185 -15.75 -11.20 -23.43
C VAL A 185 -14.24 -11.37 -23.42
N ARG A 186 -13.56 -10.74 -24.39
CA ARG A 186 -12.09 -10.64 -24.35
C ARG A 186 -11.73 -9.54 -23.36
N GLN A 187 -11.31 -9.90 -22.14
CA GLN A 187 -10.58 -8.95 -21.30
C GLN A 187 -9.26 -8.62 -22.01
N GLN A 188 -9.20 -7.43 -22.60
CA GLN A 188 -7.97 -6.92 -23.18
C GLN A 188 -6.97 -6.69 -22.04
N HIS A 189 -5.68 -6.94 -22.26
CA HIS A 189 -4.64 -6.67 -21.27
C HIS A 189 -3.74 -5.56 -21.79
N CYS A 190 -3.32 -4.65 -20.91
CA CYS A 190 -2.44 -3.57 -21.29
C CYS A 190 -1.07 -4.13 -21.71
N PRO A 191 -0.56 -3.83 -22.91
CA PRO A 191 0.72 -4.37 -23.39
C PRO A 191 1.94 -3.83 -22.65
N GLN A 192 1.78 -2.78 -21.83
CA GLN A 192 2.88 -2.12 -21.12
C GLN A 192 2.98 -2.57 -19.66
N CYS A 193 1.85 -2.74 -18.95
CA CYS A 193 1.85 -3.09 -17.52
C CYS A 193 1.08 -4.37 -17.19
N HIS A 194 0.52 -5.04 -18.19
CA HIS A 194 -0.27 -6.28 -18.09
C HIS A 194 -1.53 -6.20 -17.22
N ALA A 195 -1.95 -5.00 -16.81
CA ALA A 195 -3.23 -4.82 -16.13
C ALA A 195 -4.40 -5.14 -17.09
N ALA A 196 -5.44 -5.79 -16.57
CA ALA A 196 -6.70 -5.98 -17.30
C ALA A 196 -7.30 -4.61 -17.67
N VAL A 197 -7.76 -4.48 -18.90
CA VAL A 197 -8.35 -3.26 -19.46
C VAL A 197 -9.67 -3.58 -20.16
N LYS A 198 -10.62 -2.64 -20.07
CA LYS A 198 -11.93 -2.77 -20.72
C LYS A 198 -11.75 -2.83 -22.24
N ALA A 199 -12.57 -3.63 -22.94
CA ALA A 199 -12.44 -3.91 -24.38
C ALA A 199 -12.39 -2.66 -25.31
N ASP A 200 -12.92 -1.52 -24.83
CA ASP A 200 -12.98 -0.24 -25.54
C ASP A 200 -12.25 0.91 -24.80
N ALA A 201 -11.40 0.59 -23.83
CA ALA A 201 -10.63 1.62 -23.14
C ALA A 201 -9.62 2.26 -24.12
N ALA A 202 -9.65 3.59 -24.26
CA ALA A 202 -8.66 4.31 -25.07
C ALA A 202 -7.28 4.39 -24.38
N PHE A 203 -7.25 4.27 -23.06
CA PHE A 203 -6.03 4.33 -22.24
C PHE A 203 -6.12 3.37 -21.05
N CYS A 204 -4.99 2.85 -20.61
CA CYS A 204 -4.90 2.02 -19.43
C CYS A 204 -5.02 2.87 -18.16
N THR A 205 -5.99 2.57 -17.30
CA THR A 205 -6.22 3.27 -16.03
C THR A 205 -5.15 3.01 -14.97
N LYS A 206 -4.23 2.05 -15.20
CA LYS A 206 -3.15 1.69 -14.26
C LYS A 206 -1.79 2.29 -14.60
N CYS A 207 -1.47 2.47 -15.88
CA CYS A 207 -0.18 3.02 -16.31
C CYS A 207 -0.27 4.20 -17.31
N GLY A 208 -1.47 4.59 -17.74
CA GLY A 208 -1.67 5.72 -18.65
C GLY A 208 -1.33 5.43 -20.13
N THR A 209 -0.82 4.23 -20.45
CA THR A 209 -0.48 3.87 -21.84
C THR A 209 -1.75 3.82 -22.71
N THR A 210 -1.67 4.45 -23.88
CA THR A 210 -2.73 4.42 -24.89
C THR A 210 -2.89 3.00 -25.44
N LEU A 211 -4.13 2.52 -25.50
CA LEU A 211 -4.41 1.16 -25.93
C LEU A 211 -4.71 1.13 -27.44
N PRO A 212 -4.25 0.11 -28.17
CA PRO A 212 -4.59 -0.04 -29.58
C PRO A 212 -6.11 -0.25 -29.71
N ALA A 213 -6.76 0.49 -30.61
CA ALA A 213 -8.19 0.35 -30.84
C ALA A 213 -8.52 -1.10 -31.25
N SER A 214 -9.47 -1.74 -30.53
CA SER A 214 -10.00 -3.05 -30.92
C SER A 214 -10.62 -2.93 -32.32
N LYS A 215 -9.97 -3.52 -33.33
CA LYS A 215 -10.59 -3.70 -34.64
C LYS A 215 -11.78 -4.65 -34.44
N LYS A 216 -12.98 -4.14 -34.72
CA LYS A 216 -14.24 -4.90 -34.75
C LYS A 216 -14.19 -6.02 -35.78
#